data_AF-A0A2T0MA50-F1
#
_entry.id   AF-A0A2T0MA50-F1
#
_cell.length_a   1.000
_cell.length_b   1.000
_cell.length_c   1.000
_cell.angle_alpha   90.00
_cell.angle_beta   90.00
_cell.angle_gamma   90.00
#
_symmetry.space_group_name_H-M   'P 1'
#
loop_
_entity.id
_entity.type
_entity.pdbx_description
1 polymer ?
#
loop_
_entity_poly.entity_id
_entity_poly.type
_entity_poly.pdbx_seq_one_letter_code
_entity_poly.pdbx_strand_id
1 'polypeptide(L)'
;MRKLLFLLITLLCFSGFSQERFKHRYRMKRNIQLIDNDQQKVKENKKKELEEKLSGLKKKLNGLEEQSMDYLKMFKEYKETVEFLENGTKNLMKDGFTPFESLDPVDKASLRKKLDLVKNNVTASTELLGVDGNKLTINKEQANNPDIEDFIGLSKPVEAELPFDEWCFGIKGIWCRCWEKKWKGNVLFEEDKLYFNPWNFKSGKYPDDKLPLYYKLEDGQTIKLNFQEITVTTLALPIKYRFRDDPIMVLKESEDGMEPMIEEREIPETFSTGINISLFGGYTFGSTKFNRRIKVKNREIVRKVTFGVLLGTGTETLKETNTDGTEEAPMGSDELTIGVASLGTGLVYSRNKLAIGLFYGWDFGVGSTSNTWNYDNRPWIGIGLGYDIFKL
;
A
#
# COMPACT_ATOMS: atom_id res chain seq x y z
N MET A 1 -13.77 -12.68 -29.61
CA MET A 1 -14.45 -11.73 -28.70
C MET A 1 -15.27 -12.37 -27.58
N ARG A 2 -16.29 -13.22 -27.82
CA ARG A 2 -17.17 -13.77 -26.75
C ARG A 2 -16.44 -14.45 -25.57
N LYS A 3 -15.38 -15.23 -25.83
CA LYS A 3 -14.58 -15.89 -24.79
C LYS A 3 -13.76 -14.91 -23.92
N LEU A 4 -13.28 -13.81 -24.52
CA LEU A 4 -12.53 -12.76 -23.82
C LEU A 4 -13.45 -11.94 -22.90
N LEU A 5 -14.65 -11.61 -23.39
CA LEU A 5 -15.68 -10.92 -22.60
C LEU A 5 -16.10 -11.76 -21.37
N PHE A 6 -16.27 -13.08 -21.55
CA PHE A 6 -16.62 -13.98 -20.44
C PHE A 6 -15.51 -14.07 -19.39
N LEU A 7 -14.23 -14.13 -19.80
CA LEU A 7 -13.09 -14.12 -18.89
C LEU A 7 -13.03 -12.82 -18.07
N LEU A 8 -13.28 -11.67 -18.71
CA LEU A 8 -13.24 -10.35 -18.08
C LEU A 8 -14.37 -10.18 -17.03
N ILE A 9 -15.59 -10.62 -17.36
CA ILE A 9 -16.73 -10.64 -16.43
C ILE A 9 -16.44 -11.56 -15.23
N THR A 10 -15.84 -12.73 -15.48
CA THR A 10 -15.50 -13.68 -14.41
C THR A 10 -14.44 -13.10 -13.46
N LEU A 11 -13.41 -12.43 -14.00
CA LEU A 11 -12.38 -11.75 -13.19
C LEU A 11 -12.96 -10.60 -12.35
N LEU A 12 -13.91 -9.83 -12.88
CA LEU A 12 -14.61 -8.78 -12.14
C LEU A 12 -15.45 -9.36 -11.00
N CYS A 13 -16.16 -10.47 -11.22
CA CYS A 13 -16.98 -11.12 -10.19
C CYS A 13 -16.16 -11.73 -9.04
N PHE A 14 -14.91 -12.16 -9.28
CA PHE A 14 -14.04 -12.70 -8.22
C PHE A 14 -13.39 -11.64 -7.32
N SER A 15 -13.38 -10.36 -7.73
CA SER A 15 -12.83 -9.27 -6.91
C SER A 15 -13.73 -8.81 -5.73
N GLY A 16 -14.95 -9.36 -5.60
CA GLY A 16 -15.94 -8.96 -4.59
C GLY A 16 -15.82 -9.60 -3.20
N PHE A 17 -14.82 -10.44 -2.93
CA PHE A 17 -14.66 -11.12 -1.63
C PHE A 17 -13.44 -10.58 -0.86
N SER A 18 -13.56 -9.38 -0.30
CA SER A 18 -12.60 -8.81 0.65
C SER A 18 -13.32 -8.51 1.97
N GLN A 19 -12.73 -8.93 3.09
CA GLN A 19 -13.23 -8.61 4.43
C GLN A 19 -13.02 -7.11 4.70
N GLU A 20 -14.07 -6.31 4.57
CA GLU A 20 -14.11 -4.82 4.57
C GLU A 20 -13.38 -4.10 5.74
N ARG A 21 -12.90 -4.81 6.78
CA ARG A 21 -12.22 -4.20 7.94
C ARG A 21 -10.69 -4.30 7.92
N PHE A 22 -10.08 -5.19 7.14
CA PHE A 22 -8.62 -5.40 7.16
C PHE A 22 -8.00 -5.10 5.79
N LYS A 23 -7.40 -3.91 5.68
CA LYS A 23 -7.00 -3.34 4.38
C LYS A 23 -5.86 -4.08 3.66
N HIS A 24 -4.86 -4.59 4.38
CA HIS A 24 -3.64 -5.13 3.77
C HIS A 24 -3.00 -6.25 4.62
N ARG A 25 -2.31 -7.20 3.97
CA ARG A 25 -1.46 -8.21 4.63
C ARG A 25 -0.03 -7.67 4.78
N TYR A 26 0.35 -7.33 6.00
CA TYR A 26 1.64 -6.75 6.32
C TYR A 26 2.68 -7.82 6.64
N ARG A 27 3.95 -7.54 6.31
CA ARG A 27 5.11 -8.27 6.85
C ARG A 27 5.64 -7.46 8.03
N MET A 28 5.42 -7.96 9.24
CA MET A 28 6.05 -7.41 10.44
C MET A 28 7.30 -8.20 10.79
N LYS A 29 8.39 -7.48 11.04
CA LYS A 29 9.48 -8.05 11.83
C LYS A 29 9.00 -8.13 13.28
N ARG A 30 9.59 -9.01 14.09
CA ARG A 30 9.40 -9.02 15.56
C ARG A 30 9.58 -7.63 16.18
N ASN A 31 10.42 -6.81 15.54
CA ASN A 31 10.74 -5.45 15.98
C ASN A 31 10.02 -4.44 15.07
N ILE A 32 9.06 -3.71 15.64
CA ILE A 32 8.45 -2.56 14.99
C ILE A 32 9.42 -1.38 15.09
N GLN A 33 9.75 -0.76 13.96
CA GLN A 33 10.56 0.45 13.97
C GLN A 33 9.68 1.62 14.36
N LEU A 34 9.86 2.07 15.59
CA LEU A 34 9.28 3.29 16.10
C LEU A 34 10.14 4.45 15.62
N ILE A 35 9.53 5.42 14.96
CA ILE A 35 10.18 6.70 14.70
C ILE A 35 9.69 7.63 15.80
N ASP A 36 10.55 7.85 16.78
CA ASP A 36 10.29 8.80 17.86
C ASP A 36 10.58 10.23 17.37
N ASN A 37 9.68 11.18 17.66
CA ASN A 37 9.84 12.57 17.23
C ASN A 37 10.99 13.26 17.96
N ASP A 38 11.31 12.82 19.19
CA ASP A 38 12.46 13.35 19.92
C ASP A 38 13.78 12.99 19.23
N GLN A 39 13.85 11.82 18.58
CA GLN A 39 14.99 11.47 17.74
C GLN A 39 15.07 12.31 16.46
N GLN A 40 13.94 12.81 15.96
CA GLN A 40 13.93 13.73 14.81
C GLN A 40 14.52 15.09 15.20
N LYS A 41 14.24 15.56 16.42
CA LYS A 41 14.85 16.79 16.98
C LYS A 41 16.35 16.63 17.23
N VAL A 42 16.79 15.47 17.73
CA VAL A 42 18.22 15.13 17.86
C VAL A 42 18.90 15.08 16.49
N LYS A 43 18.25 14.52 15.47
CA LYS A 43 18.76 14.51 14.08
C LYS A 43 18.89 15.91 13.51
N GLU A 44 17.92 16.79 13.74
CA GLU A 44 18.00 18.19 13.30
C GLU A 44 19.13 18.96 13.99
N ASN A 45 19.34 18.74 15.30
CA ASN A 45 20.45 19.34 16.03
C ASN A 45 21.82 18.82 15.56
N LYS A 46 21.97 17.50 15.37
CA LYS A 46 23.21 16.92 14.80
C LYS A 46 23.46 17.38 13.37
N LYS A 47 22.41 17.56 12.57
CA LYS A 47 22.52 18.10 11.21
C LYS A 47 23.05 19.54 11.23
N LYS A 48 22.51 20.39 12.10
CA LYS A 48 23.01 21.77 12.28
C LYS A 48 24.47 21.80 12.74
N GLU A 49 24.84 20.96 13.71
CA GLU A 49 26.22 20.82 14.17
C GLU A 49 27.17 20.38 13.04
N LEU A 50 26.73 19.43 12.20
CA LEU A 50 27.49 18.97 11.04
C LEU A 50 27.60 20.04 9.95
N GLU A 51 26.54 20.79 9.67
CA GLU A 51 26.57 21.91 8.71
C GLU A 51 27.52 23.02 9.19
N GLU A 52 27.55 23.30 10.49
CA GLU A 52 28.46 24.27 11.10
C GLU A 52 29.92 23.80 11.00
N LYS A 53 30.18 22.53 11.33
CA LYS A 53 31.50 21.88 11.15
C LYS A 53 31.93 21.86 9.68
N LEU A 54 31.02 21.56 8.76
CA LEU A 54 31.30 21.56 7.31
C LEU A 54 31.62 22.97 6.81
N SER A 55 30.94 24.00 7.31
CA SER A 55 31.25 25.40 6.96
C SER A 55 32.65 25.81 7.45
N GLY A 56 33.03 25.37 8.66
CA GLY A 56 34.37 25.57 9.21
C GLY A 56 35.45 24.84 8.41
N LEU A 57 35.16 23.61 7.97
CA LEU A 57 36.05 22.84 7.10
C LEU A 57 36.18 23.48 5.71
N LYS A 58 35.10 23.97 5.10
CA LYS A 58 35.17 24.70 3.81
C LYS A 58 36.03 25.95 3.91
N LYS A 59 35.95 26.70 5.01
CA LYS A 59 36.84 27.85 5.27
C LYS A 59 38.32 27.44 5.38
N LYS A 60 38.60 26.28 5.99
CA LYS A 60 39.97 25.73 6.05
C LYS A 60 40.43 25.17 4.70
N LEU A 61 39.52 24.60 3.92
CA LEU A 61 39.79 24.00 2.60
C LEU A 61 40.18 25.07 1.57
N ASN A 62 39.53 26.24 1.59
CA ASN A 62 39.92 27.39 0.76
C ASN A 62 41.33 27.94 1.09
N GLY A 63 41.93 27.51 2.20
CA GLY A 63 43.34 27.80 2.54
C GLY A 63 44.31 26.68 2.20
N LEU A 64 43.83 25.54 1.70
CA LEU A 64 44.61 24.32 1.44
C LEU A 64 44.56 23.86 -0.03
N GLU A 65 44.03 24.70 -0.92
CA GLU A 65 43.94 24.48 -2.38
C GLU A 65 45.31 24.46 -3.12
N GLU A 66 46.43 24.35 -2.41
CA GLU A 66 47.78 24.22 -3.01
C GLU A 66 48.45 22.85 -2.79
N GLN A 67 47.79 21.90 -2.10
CA GLN A 67 48.33 20.53 -1.91
C GLN A 67 47.24 19.46 -2.06
N SER A 68 46.33 19.65 -3.03
CA SER A 68 45.29 18.66 -3.33
C SER A 68 45.84 17.54 -4.22
N MET A 69 45.63 16.28 -3.83
CA MET A 69 45.13 15.20 -4.69
C MET A 69 45.07 13.80 -4.03
N ASP A 70 45.46 13.62 -2.76
CA ASP A 70 45.41 12.29 -2.12
C ASP A 70 44.09 11.96 -1.36
N TYR A 71 43.28 12.96 -0.98
CA TYR A 71 42.08 12.72 -0.15
C TYR A 71 40.84 12.23 -0.92
N LEU A 72 40.82 12.34 -2.25
CA LEU A 72 39.69 11.90 -3.08
C LEU A 72 39.53 10.36 -3.14
N LYS A 73 40.52 9.60 -2.67
CA LYS A 73 40.46 8.14 -2.59
C LYS A 73 39.61 7.64 -1.41
N MET A 74 39.35 8.49 -0.41
CA MET A 74 38.62 8.12 0.81
C MET A 74 37.08 8.23 0.68
N PHE A 75 36.59 8.84 -0.40
CA PHE A 75 35.15 9.07 -0.62
C PHE A 75 34.44 7.96 -1.42
N LYS A 76 35.15 6.89 -1.82
CA LYS A 76 34.60 5.84 -2.70
C LYS A 76 34.15 4.56 -1.98
N GLU A 77 34.24 4.50 -0.67
CA GLU A 77 33.66 3.44 0.17
C GLU A 77 32.71 4.03 1.22
N TYR A 78 31.49 4.38 0.80
CA TYR A 78 30.38 4.56 1.75
C TYR A 78 29.10 3.99 1.15
N LYS A 79 29.01 2.66 1.20
CA LYS A 79 27.78 1.90 0.95
C LYS A 79 27.04 1.80 2.29
N GLU A 80 26.34 2.88 2.66
CA GLU A 80 25.48 2.89 3.85
C GLU A 80 24.28 1.96 3.65
N THR A 81 24.47 0.72 4.09
CA THR A 81 23.37 -0.08 4.62
C THR A 81 23.07 0.55 5.97
N VAL A 82 21.99 1.33 6.08
CA VAL A 82 21.57 1.93 7.35
C VAL A 82 21.24 0.81 8.32
N GLU A 83 22.16 0.54 9.24
CA GLU A 83 21.94 -0.25 10.43
C GLU A 83 20.84 0.40 11.26
N PHE A 84 19.80 -0.39 11.58
CA PHE A 84 18.77 0.02 12.51
C PHE A 84 19.36 0.02 13.92
N LEU A 85 19.74 1.20 14.38
CA LEU A 85 20.26 1.46 15.72
C LEU A 85 19.19 1.15 16.80
N GLU A 86 19.57 0.27 17.72
CA GLU A 86 19.19 0.15 19.14
C GLU A 86 17.69 0.17 19.52
N ASN A 87 17.10 -1.04 19.48
CA ASN A 87 16.35 -1.67 20.58
C ASN A 87 15.31 -0.85 21.36
N GLY A 88 14.37 -0.22 20.66
CA GLY A 88 13.03 0.04 21.19
C GLY A 88 12.07 -1.12 20.91
N THR A 89 12.44 -2.36 21.24
CA THR A 89 11.54 -3.51 21.07
C THR A 89 10.39 -3.35 22.06
N LYS A 90 9.20 -2.99 21.57
CA LYS A 90 8.00 -3.01 22.40
C LYS A 90 7.18 -4.26 22.10
N ASN A 91 6.74 -4.91 23.17
CA ASN A 91 5.98 -6.14 23.08
C ASN A 91 4.55 -5.84 22.61
N LEU A 92 3.96 -6.78 21.89
CA LEU A 92 2.54 -6.72 21.56
C LEU A 92 1.76 -6.93 22.85
N MET A 93 0.68 -6.19 23.00
CA MET A 93 -0.27 -6.34 24.10
C MET A 93 -1.46 -7.14 23.62
N LYS A 94 -2.12 -7.82 24.54
CA LYS A 94 -3.50 -8.29 24.38
C LYS A 94 -4.31 -7.69 25.52
N ASP A 95 -5.60 -7.54 25.32
CA ASP A 95 -6.49 -7.24 26.43
C ASP A 95 -6.54 -8.51 27.29
N GLY A 96 -5.80 -8.47 28.40
CA GLY A 96 -5.86 -9.49 29.43
C GLY A 96 -6.93 -9.13 30.44
N PHE A 97 -7.38 -10.14 31.17
CA PHE A 97 -8.35 -9.96 32.23
C PHE A 97 -7.66 -10.16 33.57
N THR A 98 -7.82 -9.20 34.47
CA THR A 98 -7.33 -9.30 35.85
C THR A 98 -8.53 -9.42 36.79
N PRO A 99 -8.70 -10.57 37.47
CA PRO A 99 -9.75 -10.77 38.46
C PRO A 99 -9.69 -9.71 39.57
N PHE A 100 -10.85 -9.35 40.13
CA PHE A 100 -10.95 -8.30 41.16
C PHE A 100 -9.93 -8.47 42.29
N GLU A 101 -9.77 -9.69 42.80
CA GLU A 101 -8.84 -10.01 43.89
C GLU A 101 -7.40 -9.62 43.58
N SER A 102 -6.99 -9.76 42.32
CA SER A 102 -5.63 -9.46 41.83
C SER A 102 -5.44 -8.00 41.42
N LEU A 103 -6.49 -7.17 41.48
CA LEU A 103 -6.39 -5.74 41.19
C LEU A 103 -5.67 -4.99 42.31
N ASP A 104 -4.96 -3.93 41.93
CA ASP A 104 -4.41 -2.98 42.88
C ASP A 104 -5.53 -2.21 43.61
N PRO A 105 -5.23 -1.59 44.77
CA PRO A 105 -6.25 -0.91 45.57
C PRO A 105 -6.98 0.23 44.85
N VAL A 106 -6.33 0.91 43.91
CA VAL A 106 -6.91 2.04 43.18
C VAL A 106 -7.99 1.54 42.23
N ASP A 107 -7.69 0.47 41.51
CA ASP A 107 -8.63 -0.16 40.59
C ASP A 107 -9.79 -0.85 41.31
N LYS A 108 -9.53 -1.51 42.44
CA LYS A 108 -10.59 -2.04 43.32
C LYS A 108 -11.55 -0.94 43.77
N ALA A 109 -11.02 0.20 44.20
CA ALA A 109 -11.84 1.33 44.62
C ALA A 109 -12.69 1.89 43.47
N SER A 110 -12.14 1.95 42.25
CA SER A 110 -12.87 2.37 41.05
C SER A 110 -14.05 1.44 40.72
N LEU A 111 -13.85 0.12 40.78
CA LEU A 111 -14.92 -0.86 40.58
C LEU A 111 -15.98 -0.81 41.70
N ARG A 112 -15.55 -0.74 42.96
CA ARG A 112 -16.48 -0.60 44.10
C ARG A 112 -17.34 0.64 43.99
N LYS A 113 -16.75 1.78 43.59
CA LYS A 113 -17.50 3.01 43.34
C LYS A 113 -18.61 2.81 42.29
N LYS A 114 -18.35 2.06 41.21
CA LYS A 114 -19.39 1.74 40.22
C LYS A 114 -20.49 0.84 40.80
N LEU A 115 -20.12 -0.17 41.57
CA LEU A 115 -21.09 -1.05 42.25
C LEU A 115 -21.95 -0.27 43.25
N ASP A 116 -21.34 0.62 44.04
CA ASP A 116 -22.03 1.42 45.04
C ASP A 116 -23.06 2.39 44.42
N LEU A 117 -22.78 2.93 43.23
CA LEU A 117 -23.76 3.72 42.48
C LEU A 117 -25.01 2.90 42.13
N VAL A 118 -24.84 1.62 41.79
CA VAL A 118 -25.95 0.70 41.51
C VAL A 118 -26.66 0.26 42.80
N LYS A 119 -25.91 -0.11 43.86
CA LYS A 119 -26.48 -0.50 45.17
C LYS A 119 -27.37 0.59 45.75
N ASN A 120 -26.91 1.85 45.66
CA ASN A 120 -27.60 3.02 46.20
C ASN A 120 -28.68 3.58 45.25
N ASN A 121 -29.07 2.85 44.20
CA ASN A 121 -30.06 3.28 43.21
C ASN A 121 -29.74 4.60 42.49
N VAL A 122 -28.48 5.04 42.46
CA VAL A 122 -28.08 6.23 41.70
C VAL A 122 -28.15 5.92 40.20
N THR A 123 -27.80 4.70 39.82
CA THR A 123 -27.91 4.17 38.46
C THR A 123 -28.63 2.82 38.47
N ALA A 124 -29.48 2.55 37.48
CA ALA A 124 -30.26 1.31 37.42
C ALA A 124 -29.39 0.05 37.19
N SER A 125 -28.30 0.18 36.43
CA SER A 125 -27.33 -0.88 36.17
C SER A 125 -25.98 -0.32 35.75
N THR A 126 -24.95 -1.17 35.72
CA THR A 126 -23.64 -0.87 35.13
C THR A 126 -23.13 -2.07 34.33
N GLU A 127 -22.37 -1.82 33.25
CA GLU A 127 -21.63 -2.87 32.55
C GLU A 127 -20.23 -3.01 33.16
N LEU A 128 -19.90 -4.22 33.64
CA LEU A 128 -18.54 -4.62 34.05
C LEU A 128 -18.08 -5.83 33.21
N LEU A 129 -16.84 -6.26 33.39
CA LEU A 129 -16.32 -7.48 32.78
C LEU A 129 -16.32 -8.61 33.81
N GLY A 130 -16.80 -9.78 33.40
CA GLY A 130 -16.75 -11.01 34.17
C GLY A 130 -15.38 -11.66 34.16
N VAL A 131 -15.16 -12.66 35.04
CA VAL A 131 -13.90 -13.42 35.13
C VAL A 131 -13.46 -14.12 33.85
N ASP A 132 -14.41 -14.38 32.96
CA ASP A 132 -14.23 -14.95 31.63
C ASP A 132 -13.97 -13.89 30.54
N GLY A 133 -13.92 -12.60 30.92
CA GLY A 133 -13.78 -11.47 30.00
C GLY A 133 -15.08 -11.05 29.30
N ASN A 134 -16.21 -11.72 29.56
CA ASN A 134 -17.48 -11.35 28.97
C ASN A 134 -18.08 -10.12 29.65
N LYS A 135 -18.86 -9.33 28.91
CA LYS A 135 -19.59 -8.21 29.51
C LYS A 135 -20.71 -8.72 30.41
N LEU A 136 -20.72 -8.26 31.66
CA LEU A 136 -21.76 -8.51 32.63
C LEU A 136 -22.52 -7.21 32.90
N THR A 137 -23.83 -7.22 32.67
CA THR A 137 -24.72 -6.15 33.10
C THR A 137 -25.15 -6.43 34.54
N ILE A 138 -24.73 -5.58 35.47
CA ILE A 138 -24.98 -5.75 36.91
C ILE A 138 -26.12 -4.82 37.32
N ASN A 139 -27.21 -5.41 37.78
CA ASN A 139 -28.35 -4.72 38.36
C ASN A 139 -28.21 -4.60 39.90
N LYS A 140 -29.22 -4.02 40.57
CA LYS A 140 -29.23 -3.84 42.02
C LYS A 140 -29.11 -5.15 42.82
N GLU A 141 -29.82 -6.19 42.41
CA GLU A 141 -29.82 -7.49 43.10
C GLU A 141 -28.43 -8.12 43.05
N GLN A 142 -27.82 -8.12 41.87
CA GLN A 142 -26.47 -8.64 41.65
C GLN A 142 -25.41 -7.79 42.36
N ALA A 143 -25.55 -6.46 42.37
CA ALA A 143 -24.62 -5.59 43.05
C ALA A 143 -24.61 -5.81 44.58
N ASN A 144 -25.74 -6.21 45.17
CA ASN A 144 -25.83 -6.53 46.59
C ASN A 144 -25.35 -7.95 46.96
N ASN A 145 -25.03 -8.79 45.97
CA ASN A 145 -24.45 -10.11 46.24
C ASN A 145 -23.03 -9.92 46.82
N PRO A 146 -22.72 -10.44 48.03
CA PRO A 146 -21.40 -10.32 48.64
C PRO A 146 -20.28 -10.91 47.77
N ASP A 147 -20.60 -11.92 46.95
CA ASP A 147 -19.63 -12.65 46.14
C ASP A 147 -19.44 -12.00 44.76
N ILE A 148 -20.11 -10.87 44.45
CA ILE A 148 -20.03 -10.25 43.12
C ILE A 148 -18.60 -9.85 42.74
N GLU A 149 -17.76 -9.52 43.72
CA GLU A 149 -16.36 -9.17 43.51
C GLU A 149 -15.57 -10.36 42.91
N ASP A 150 -15.93 -11.60 43.25
CA ASP A 150 -15.26 -12.82 42.76
C ASP A 150 -15.56 -13.12 41.29
N PHE A 151 -16.66 -12.56 40.77
CA PHE A 151 -17.11 -12.78 39.39
C PHE A 151 -16.75 -11.65 38.43
N ILE A 152 -16.16 -10.55 38.91
CA ILE A 152 -15.84 -9.38 38.10
C ILE A 152 -14.34 -9.10 38.03
N GLY A 153 -13.95 -8.24 37.11
CA GLY A 153 -12.60 -7.69 37.08
C GLY A 153 -12.44 -6.57 36.07
N LEU A 154 -11.19 -6.28 35.72
CA LEU A 154 -10.85 -5.24 34.75
C LEU A 154 -10.05 -5.83 33.59
N SER A 155 -10.33 -5.31 32.40
CA SER A 155 -9.44 -5.50 31.26
C SER A 155 -8.20 -4.63 31.46
N LYS A 156 -7.03 -5.27 31.51
CA LYS A 156 -5.73 -4.62 31.53
C LYS A 156 -4.93 -5.06 30.30
N PRO A 157 -4.14 -4.17 29.69
CA PRO A 157 -3.16 -4.59 28.69
C PRO A 157 -2.17 -5.55 29.35
N VAL A 158 -2.13 -6.78 28.86
CA VAL A 158 -1.15 -7.79 29.28
C VAL A 158 -0.23 -8.04 28.11
N GLU A 159 1.06 -8.23 28.39
CA GLU A 159 2.01 -8.60 27.36
C GLU A 159 1.61 -9.93 26.71
N ALA A 160 1.55 -9.96 25.38
CA ALA A 160 1.21 -11.15 24.65
C ALA A 160 2.45 -12.04 24.52
N GLU A 161 2.45 -13.15 25.22
CA GLU A 161 3.33 -14.27 24.91
C GLU A 161 2.94 -14.81 23.53
N LEU A 162 3.73 -14.47 22.51
CA LEU A 162 3.57 -15.09 21.20
C LEU A 162 3.92 -16.57 21.36
N PRO A 163 3.05 -17.51 20.91
CA PRO A 163 3.36 -18.92 20.96
C PRO A 163 4.64 -19.14 20.18
N PHE A 164 5.73 -19.38 20.92
CA PHE A 164 6.97 -19.81 20.32
C PHE A 164 6.73 -21.26 19.91
N ASP A 165 6.91 -21.56 18.62
CA ASP A 165 7.22 -22.93 18.24
C ASP A 165 8.55 -23.27 18.94
N GLU A 166 8.46 -23.89 20.13
CA GLU A 166 9.61 -24.38 20.91
C GLU A 166 10.44 -25.42 20.14
N TRP A 167 10.01 -25.81 18.94
CA TRP A 167 10.60 -26.81 18.08
C TRP A 167 11.71 -26.27 17.16
N CYS A 168 12.60 -25.44 17.71
CA CYS A 168 13.94 -25.26 17.14
C CYS A 168 14.94 -26.18 17.86
N PHE A 169 14.62 -27.48 17.95
CA PHE A 169 15.58 -28.51 18.35
C PHE A 169 16.61 -28.69 17.22
N GLY A 170 17.60 -27.81 17.20
CA GLY A 170 18.85 -28.07 16.52
C GLY A 170 19.56 -29.24 17.21
N ILE A 171 20.06 -30.18 16.41
CA ILE A 171 20.96 -31.26 16.83
C ILE A 171 22.00 -30.68 17.81
N LYS A 172 22.16 -31.32 18.98
CA LYS A 172 23.10 -30.91 20.05
C LYS A 172 24.43 -30.42 19.45
N GLY A 173 24.69 -29.13 19.55
CA GLY A 173 26.00 -28.53 19.22
C GLY A 173 26.01 -27.52 18.07
N ILE A 174 24.96 -27.40 17.26
CA ILE A 174 24.90 -26.38 16.19
C ILE A 174 23.92 -25.28 16.60
N TRP A 175 24.46 -24.13 16.99
CA TRP A 175 23.68 -22.90 17.17
C TRP A 175 23.05 -22.49 15.85
N CYS A 176 21.83 -22.94 15.58
CA CYS A 176 21.02 -22.37 14.51
C CYS A 176 20.76 -20.91 14.88
N ARG A 177 21.41 -19.97 14.19
CA ARG A 177 20.97 -18.57 14.16
C ARG A 177 19.48 -18.61 13.87
N CYS A 178 18.62 -18.30 14.84
CA CYS A 178 17.20 -18.13 14.58
C CYS A 178 17.06 -16.87 13.75
N TRP A 179 17.09 -17.03 12.42
CA TRP A 179 16.86 -15.95 11.45
C TRP A 179 15.59 -15.20 11.88
N GLU A 180 15.67 -13.87 11.97
CA GLU A 180 14.57 -12.98 12.38
C GLU A 180 13.24 -13.43 11.76
N LYS A 181 12.43 -14.20 12.51
CA LYS A 181 11.13 -14.68 12.01
C LYS A 181 10.28 -13.44 11.72
N LYS A 182 9.98 -13.23 10.43
CA LYS A 182 9.07 -12.18 9.96
C LYS A 182 7.66 -12.75 10.02
N TRP A 183 6.81 -12.18 10.86
CA TRP A 183 5.40 -12.54 10.94
C TRP A 183 4.63 -11.85 9.80
N LYS A 184 3.73 -12.59 9.18
CA LYS A 184 2.76 -12.03 8.24
C LYS A 184 1.43 -11.94 8.96
N GLY A 185 0.77 -10.79 8.90
CA GLY A 185 -0.53 -10.63 9.53
C GLY A 185 -1.30 -9.45 9.00
N ASN A 186 -2.58 -9.45 9.30
CA ASN A 186 -3.47 -8.34 9.02
C ASN A 186 -3.31 -7.29 10.12
N VAL A 187 -3.42 -6.02 9.74
CA VAL A 187 -3.30 -4.92 10.70
C VAL A 187 -4.49 -3.97 10.54
N LEU A 188 -5.03 -3.55 11.67
CA LEU A 188 -6.07 -2.53 11.77
C LEU A 188 -5.60 -1.45 12.73
N PHE A 189 -5.68 -0.19 12.28
CA PHE A 189 -5.36 0.94 13.13
C PHE A 189 -6.63 1.67 13.52
N GLU A 190 -6.94 1.67 14.81
CA GLU A 190 -8.16 2.25 15.37
C GLU A 190 -7.80 3.00 16.66
N GLU A 191 -8.20 4.27 16.72
CA GLU A 191 -7.88 5.17 17.83
C GLU A 191 -6.38 5.23 18.16
N ASP A 192 -5.94 4.70 19.28
CA ASP A 192 -4.53 4.63 19.68
C ASP A 192 -3.95 3.21 19.57
N LYS A 193 -4.71 2.23 19.09
CA LYS A 193 -4.31 0.83 19.01
C LYS A 193 -4.06 0.41 17.56
N LEU A 194 -2.90 -0.19 17.35
CA LEU A 194 -2.54 -0.90 16.12
C LEU A 194 -2.75 -2.40 16.34
N TYR A 195 -3.94 -2.88 16.01
CA TYR A 195 -4.28 -4.28 16.10
C TYR A 195 -3.53 -5.08 15.04
N PHE A 196 -2.92 -6.18 15.45
CA PHE A 196 -2.20 -7.14 14.64
C PHE A 196 -2.82 -8.51 14.82
N ASN A 197 -3.20 -9.12 13.70
CA ASN A 197 -3.62 -10.51 13.66
C ASN A 197 -2.68 -11.32 12.75
N PRO A 198 -1.73 -12.10 13.30
CA PRO A 198 -0.89 -13.01 12.54
C PRO A 198 -1.66 -14.23 12.01
N TRP A 199 -2.80 -14.57 12.59
CA TRP A 199 -3.66 -15.64 12.11
C TRP A 199 -4.54 -15.08 10.99
N ASN A 200 -4.34 -15.56 9.76
CA ASN A 200 -5.37 -15.34 8.73
C ASN A 200 -6.70 -15.79 9.34
N PHE A 201 -7.73 -14.94 9.32
CA PHE A 201 -9.08 -15.18 9.87
C PHE A 201 -9.84 -16.39 9.26
N LYS A 202 -9.14 -17.41 8.77
CA LYS A 202 -9.69 -18.74 8.63
C LYS A 202 -10.01 -19.24 10.04
N SER A 203 -11.20 -19.78 10.21
CA SER A 203 -11.66 -20.41 11.44
C SER A 203 -10.69 -21.53 11.86
N GLY A 204 -9.64 -21.18 12.58
CA GLY A 204 -8.75 -22.14 13.24
C GLY A 204 -9.52 -22.90 14.32
N LYS A 205 -9.01 -24.10 14.65
CA LYS A 205 -9.58 -25.04 15.63
C LYS A 205 -9.67 -24.46 17.05
N TYR A 206 -8.98 -23.35 17.32
CA TYR A 206 -8.94 -22.65 18.59
C TYR A 206 -9.65 -21.30 18.47
N PRO A 207 -10.86 -21.13 19.06
CA PRO A 207 -11.61 -19.88 19.07
C PRO A 207 -10.87 -18.75 19.79
N ASP A 208 -10.11 -19.09 20.83
CA ASP A 208 -9.49 -18.13 21.76
C ASP A 208 -8.16 -17.55 21.24
N ASP A 209 -7.51 -18.22 20.28
CA ASP A 209 -6.29 -17.75 19.60
C ASP A 209 -6.55 -16.59 18.60
N LYS A 210 -7.79 -16.12 18.51
CA LYS A 210 -8.21 -15.04 17.61
C LYS A 210 -8.22 -13.67 18.27
N LEU A 211 -7.82 -13.56 19.53
CA LEU A 211 -7.75 -12.27 20.20
C LEU A 211 -6.76 -11.36 19.45
N PRO A 212 -7.22 -10.21 18.93
CA PRO A 212 -6.34 -9.33 18.18
C PRO A 212 -5.30 -8.77 19.15
N LEU A 213 -4.04 -9.10 18.90
CA LEU A 213 -2.93 -8.45 19.58
C LEU A 213 -2.94 -6.99 19.15
N TYR A 214 -2.47 -6.08 19.99
CA TYR A 214 -2.34 -4.69 19.58
C TYR A 214 -1.09 -4.04 20.15
N TYR A 215 -0.69 -2.98 19.49
CA TYR A 215 0.33 -2.08 19.98
C TYR A 215 -0.29 -0.70 20.22
N LYS A 216 -0.21 -0.20 21.45
CA LYS A 216 -0.72 1.13 21.79
C LYS A 216 0.31 2.19 21.42
N LEU A 217 -0.07 3.09 20.52
CA LEU A 217 0.72 4.22 20.08
C LEU A 217 0.55 5.41 21.02
N GLU A 218 1.67 5.99 21.45
CA GLU A 218 1.71 7.25 22.21
C GLU A 218 1.48 8.46 21.28
N ASP A 219 1.16 9.62 21.86
CA ASP A 219 0.96 10.85 21.09
C ASP A 219 2.24 11.24 20.32
N GLY A 220 2.09 11.58 19.05
CA GLY A 220 3.21 11.91 18.15
C GLY A 220 3.94 10.69 17.58
N GLN A 221 3.73 9.49 18.11
CA GLN A 221 4.46 8.30 17.69
C GLN A 221 4.08 7.87 16.28
N THR A 222 5.08 7.42 15.51
CA THR A 222 4.88 6.91 14.15
C THR A 222 5.37 5.47 14.00
N ILE A 223 4.50 4.61 13.46
CA ILE A 223 4.85 3.25 13.03
C ILE A 223 4.88 3.17 11.52
N LYS A 224 5.90 2.50 10.97
CA LYS A 224 5.98 2.15 9.55
C LYS A 224 5.90 0.64 9.38
N LEU A 225 4.91 0.17 8.63
CA LEU A 225 4.75 -1.23 8.26
C LEU A 225 4.95 -1.41 6.77
N ASN A 226 5.70 -2.44 6.37
CA ASN A 226 5.84 -2.81 4.96
C ASN A 226 4.88 -3.94 4.62
N PHE A 227 4.34 -3.92 3.40
CA PHE A 227 3.39 -4.93 2.94
C PHE A 227 3.64 -5.33 1.49
N GLN A 228 3.01 -6.43 1.11
CA GLN A 228 2.96 -6.93 -0.25
C GLN A 228 1.56 -7.44 -0.54
N GLU A 229 1.04 -7.10 -1.72
CA GLU A 229 -0.31 -7.48 -2.12
C GLU A 229 -0.41 -7.61 -3.64
N ILE A 230 -1.49 -8.25 -4.09
CA ILE A 230 -1.92 -8.16 -5.49
C ILE A 230 -2.91 -7.01 -5.55
N THR A 231 -2.69 -6.06 -6.44
CA THR A 231 -3.56 -4.89 -6.60
C THR A 231 -4.23 -4.95 -7.97
N VAL A 232 -5.52 -4.63 -8.00
CA VAL A 232 -6.27 -4.35 -9.22
C VAL A 232 -6.80 -2.93 -9.09
N THR A 233 -6.54 -2.07 -10.06
CA THR A 233 -6.92 -0.66 -10.04
C THR A 233 -7.33 -0.19 -11.43
N THR A 234 -8.19 0.82 -11.49
CA THR A 234 -8.54 1.50 -12.74
C THR A 234 -7.65 2.71 -12.92
N LEU A 235 -7.15 2.90 -14.14
CA LEU A 235 -6.26 3.99 -14.51
C LEU A 235 -6.82 4.72 -15.73
N ALA A 236 -6.66 6.04 -15.74
CA ALA A 236 -6.77 6.82 -16.96
C ALA A 236 -5.37 6.97 -17.56
N LEU A 237 -5.23 6.71 -18.87
CA LEU A 237 -4.00 6.99 -19.62
C LEU A 237 -4.20 8.27 -20.45
N PRO A 238 -4.01 9.46 -19.85
CA PRO A 238 -4.24 10.72 -20.55
C PRO A 238 -3.22 10.99 -21.66
N ILE A 239 -2.06 10.33 -21.65
CA ILE A 239 -0.99 10.57 -22.62
C ILE A 239 -0.40 9.24 -23.06
N LYS A 240 -0.45 9.00 -24.37
CA LYS A 240 0.32 7.95 -25.06
C LYS A 240 1.22 8.60 -26.10
N TYR A 241 2.49 8.22 -26.11
CA TYR A 241 3.44 8.51 -27.17
C TYR A 241 3.64 7.27 -28.02
N ARG A 242 3.48 7.43 -29.32
CA ARG A 242 3.74 6.39 -30.31
C ARG A 242 4.98 6.78 -31.10
N PHE A 243 5.90 5.83 -31.21
CA PHE A 243 7.18 6.04 -31.87
C PHE A 243 7.00 6.21 -33.37
N ARG A 244 7.93 6.95 -33.98
CA ARG A 244 8.16 6.91 -35.42
C ARG A 244 8.54 5.49 -35.80
N ASP A 245 8.11 5.08 -36.97
CA ASP A 245 8.46 3.80 -37.53
C ASP A 245 8.96 3.95 -38.97
N ASP A 246 9.41 2.85 -39.53
CA ASP A 246 9.80 2.79 -40.93
C ASP A 246 8.62 3.22 -41.82
N PRO A 247 8.91 3.96 -42.89
CA PRO A 247 7.89 4.43 -43.81
C PRO A 247 7.16 3.26 -44.46
N ILE A 248 5.86 3.47 -44.71
CA ILE A 248 5.01 2.49 -45.38
C ILE A 248 4.91 2.82 -46.87
N MET A 249 4.91 1.78 -47.70
CA MET A 249 4.71 1.91 -49.14
C MET A 249 3.20 1.91 -49.42
N VAL A 250 2.68 3.04 -49.90
CA VAL A 250 1.27 3.20 -50.26
C VAL A 250 1.14 3.18 -51.77
N LEU A 251 0.20 2.40 -52.29
CA LEU A 251 -0.16 2.44 -53.70
C LEU A 251 -1.12 3.59 -53.92
N LYS A 252 -0.72 4.58 -54.72
CA LYS A 252 -1.57 5.69 -55.12
C LYS A 252 -2.08 5.44 -56.54
N GLU A 253 -3.39 5.48 -56.70
CA GLU A 253 -4.00 5.45 -58.03
C GLU A 253 -3.62 6.72 -58.79
N SER A 254 -3.19 6.55 -60.04
CA SER A 254 -2.88 7.67 -60.93
C SER A 254 -4.18 8.33 -61.39
N GLU A 255 -4.29 9.65 -61.24
CA GLU A 255 -5.45 10.44 -61.71
C GLU A 255 -5.68 10.30 -63.24
N ASP A 256 -4.64 9.99 -64.00
CA ASP A 256 -4.67 9.89 -65.47
C ASP A 256 -4.93 8.46 -65.98
N GLY A 257 -5.22 7.50 -65.10
CA GLY A 257 -5.40 6.09 -65.48
C GLY A 257 -4.09 5.37 -65.86
N MET A 258 -2.94 5.90 -65.42
CA MET A 258 -1.64 5.24 -65.57
C MET A 258 -1.40 4.19 -64.46
N GLU A 259 -0.30 3.44 -64.58
CA GLU A 259 0.13 2.45 -63.57
C GLU A 259 0.21 3.08 -62.16
N PRO A 260 -0.17 2.33 -61.11
CA PRO A 260 -0.14 2.83 -59.74
C PRO A 260 1.28 3.21 -59.32
N MET A 261 1.44 4.37 -58.68
CA MET A 261 2.72 4.79 -58.14
C MET A 261 2.87 4.32 -56.70
N ILE A 262 4.08 3.88 -56.33
CA ILE A 262 4.42 3.58 -54.94
C ILE A 262 4.91 4.88 -54.29
N GLU A 263 4.13 5.40 -53.34
CA GLU A 263 4.49 6.55 -52.52
C GLU A 263 5.01 6.06 -51.17
N GLU A 264 6.22 6.46 -50.80
CA GLU A 264 6.79 6.19 -49.49
C GLU A 264 6.24 7.22 -48.48
N ARG A 265 5.48 6.75 -47.50
CA ARG A 265 4.84 7.61 -46.49
C ARG A 265 5.47 7.41 -45.13
N GLU A 266 6.05 8.48 -44.58
CA GLU A 266 6.56 8.46 -43.21
C GLU A 266 5.43 8.36 -42.19
N ILE A 267 5.58 7.50 -41.19
CA ILE A 267 4.70 7.46 -40.03
C ILE A 267 5.24 8.43 -38.98
N PRO A 268 4.57 9.57 -38.73
CA PRO A 268 5.09 10.57 -37.80
C PRO A 268 5.08 10.06 -36.35
N GLU A 269 5.78 10.74 -35.46
CA GLU A 269 5.58 10.55 -34.02
C GLU A 269 4.27 11.21 -33.62
N THR A 270 3.51 10.58 -32.73
CA THR A 270 2.24 11.18 -32.26
C THR A 270 2.06 11.08 -30.75
N PHE A 271 1.47 12.13 -30.20
CA PHE A 271 0.93 12.16 -28.86
C PHE A 271 -0.58 12.06 -28.97
N SER A 272 -1.17 11.00 -28.41
CA SER A 272 -2.61 10.92 -28.24
C SER A 272 -2.97 11.33 -26.82
N THR A 273 -3.87 12.31 -26.73
CA THR A 273 -4.51 12.71 -25.49
C THR A 273 -5.98 12.32 -25.55
N GLY A 274 -6.34 11.24 -24.85
CA GLY A 274 -7.70 10.72 -24.82
C GLY A 274 -8.00 10.04 -23.48
N ILE A 275 -9.28 9.98 -23.10
CA ILE A 275 -9.70 9.29 -21.87
C ILE A 275 -9.74 7.79 -22.18
N ASN A 276 -8.58 7.13 -22.05
CA ASN A 276 -8.47 5.68 -22.10
C ASN A 276 -8.65 5.11 -20.69
N ILE A 277 -9.77 4.44 -20.43
CA ILE A 277 -10.00 3.75 -19.16
C ILE A 277 -9.38 2.36 -19.27
N SER A 278 -8.44 2.07 -18.37
CA SER A 278 -7.72 0.80 -18.34
C SER A 278 -7.80 0.14 -16.98
N LEU A 279 -7.88 -1.18 -16.99
CA LEU A 279 -7.71 -2.04 -15.82
C LEU A 279 -6.23 -2.40 -15.69
N PHE A 280 -5.63 -2.11 -14.55
CA PHE A 280 -4.24 -2.45 -14.24
C PHE A 280 -4.19 -3.39 -13.05
N GLY A 281 -3.54 -4.55 -13.24
CA GLY A 281 -3.42 -5.60 -12.24
C GLY A 281 -1.96 -5.99 -12.05
N GLY A 282 -1.48 -6.07 -10.80
CA GLY A 282 -0.07 -6.31 -10.57
C GLY A 282 0.30 -6.69 -9.14
N TYR A 283 1.60 -6.94 -8.97
CA TYR A 283 2.21 -7.19 -7.67
C TYR A 283 2.69 -5.87 -7.06
N THR A 284 2.27 -5.61 -5.84
CA THR A 284 2.52 -4.36 -5.13
C THR A 284 3.45 -4.57 -3.95
N PHE A 285 4.42 -3.67 -3.83
CA PHE A 285 5.24 -3.49 -2.64
C PHE A 285 4.91 -2.14 -2.04
N GLY A 286 4.65 -2.10 -0.73
CA GLY A 286 4.24 -0.86 -0.10
C GLY A 286 4.69 -0.70 1.33
N SER A 287 4.46 0.50 1.83
CA SER A 287 4.57 0.80 3.25
C SER A 287 3.45 1.71 3.72
N THR A 288 2.87 1.41 4.87
CA THR A 288 1.91 2.27 5.55
C THR A 288 2.58 2.90 6.76
N LYS A 289 2.46 4.23 6.90
CA LYS A 289 2.85 4.97 8.09
C LYS A 289 1.61 5.38 8.87
N PHE A 290 1.52 4.94 10.11
CA PHE A 290 0.49 5.35 11.07
C PHE A 290 1.10 6.34 12.03
N ASN A 291 0.55 7.55 12.10
CA ASN A 291 0.98 8.60 13.02
C ASN A 291 -0.18 8.94 13.96
N ARG A 292 0.04 8.69 15.25
CA ARG A 292 -0.93 8.95 16.32
C ARG A 292 -0.83 10.41 16.74
N ARG A 293 -1.97 11.10 16.79
CA ARG A 293 -2.08 12.48 17.27
C ARG A 293 -3.34 12.60 18.13
N ILE A 294 -3.22 13.12 19.35
CA ILE A 294 -4.38 13.31 20.25
C ILE A 294 -5.19 14.52 19.83
N LYS A 295 -4.52 15.66 19.59
CA LYS A 295 -5.19 16.93 19.27
C LYS A 295 -5.69 17.04 17.83
N VAL A 296 -5.24 16.15 16.94
CA VAL A 296 -5.60 16.16 15.52
C VAL A 296 -5.90 14.73 15.12
N LYS A 297 -6.89 14.50 14.26
CA LYS A 297 -7.19 13.16 13.75
C LYS A 297 -5.91 12.45 13.28
N ASN A 298 -5.82 11.16 13.61
CA ASN A 298 -4.73 10.29 13.19
C ASN A 298 -4.47 10.37 11.70
N ARG A 299 -3.19 10.20 11.32
CA ARG A 299 -2.78 10.25 9.92
C ARG A 299 -2.28 8.88 9.47
N GLU A 300 -2.90 8.37 8.41
CA GLU A 300 -2.44 7.19 7.68
C GLU A 300 -1.82 7.67 6.36
N ILE A 301 -0.58 7.27 6.08
CA ILE A 301 0.09 7.55 4.79
C ILE A 301 0.51 6.23 4.17
N VAL A 302 -0.08 5.89 3.04
CA VAL A 302 0.23 4.68 2.29
C VAL A 302 1.09 5.04 1.09
N ARG A 303 2.17 4.30 0.87
CA ARG A 303 3.01 4.39 -0.34
C ARG A 303 3.08 3.01 -0.98
N LYS A 304 2.84 2.94 -2.29
CA LYS A 304 2.83 1.70 -3.06
C LYS A 304 3.67 1.87 -4.32
N VAL A 305 4.36 0.80 -4.70
CA VAL A 305 4.96 0.61 -6.01
C VAL A 305 4.41 -0.70 -6.55
N THR A 306 3.71 -0.63 -7.67
CA THR A 306 3.06 -1.76 -8.30
C THR A 306 3.68 -2.01 -9.66
N PHE A 307 4.10 -3.25 -9.92
CA PHE A 307 4.50 -3.71 -11.23
C PHE A 307 3.45 -4.68 -11.74
N GLY A 308 2.97 -4.50 -12.96
CA GLY A 308 1.80 -5.25 -13.42
C GLY A 308 1.51 -5.15 -14.90
N VAL A 309 0.39 -5.75 -15.28
CA VAL A 309 -0.16 -5.76 -16.63
C VAL A 309 -1.35 -4.82 -16.73
N LEU A 310 -1.51 -4.23 -17.91
CA LEU A 310 -2.56 -3.27 -18.25
C LEU A 310 -3.44 -3.84 -19.36
N LEU A 311 -4.75 -3.77 -19.17
CA LEU A 311 -5.78 -4.04 -20.17
C LEU A 311 -6.63 -2.78 -20.34
N GLY A 312 -6.52 -2.14 -21.48
CA GLY A 312 -7.21 -0.89 -21.78
C GLY A 312 -8.25 -1.05 -22.87
N THR A 313 -9.25 -0.18 -22.86
CA THR A 313 -10.09 0.07 -24.03
C THR A 313 -10.19 1.58 -24.24
N GLY A 314 -10.33 1.97 -25.49
CA GLY A 314 -10.41 3.37 -25.87
C GLY A 314 -11.02 3.55 -27.25
N THR A 315 -10.92 4.79 -27.71
CA THR A 315 -11.29 5.18 -29.07
C THR A 315 -10.19 6.04 -29.64
N GLU A 316 -9.92 5.90 -30.93
CA GLU A 316 -8.99 6.76 -31.65
C GLU A 316 -9.68 7.31 -32.89
N THR A 317 -9.38 8.56 -33.23
CA THR A 317 -9.91 9.22 -34.42
C THR A 317 -8.92 9.04 -35.56
N LEU A 318 -9.35 8.32 -36.58
CA LEU A 318 -8.67 8.19 -37.86
C LEU A 318 -8.83 9.50 -38.64
N LYS A 319 -7.71 9.96 -39.20
CA LYS A 319 -7.55 11.13 -40.05
C LYS A 319 -6.60 10.74 -41.17
N GLU A 320 -6.62 11.49 -42.27
CA GLU A 320 -5.70 11.26 -43.38
C GLU A 320 -4.23 11.14 -42.93
N THR A 321 -3.81 11.90 -41.92
CA THR A 321 -2.43 11.91 -41.40
C THR A 321 -2.02 10.68 -40.57
N ASN A 322 -2.97 9.82 -40.16
CA ASN A 322 -2.69 8.66 -39.32
C ASN A 322 -3.25 7.34 -39.87
N THR A 323 -3.64 7.34 -41.14
CA THR A 323 -4.07 6.16 -41.88
C THR A 323 -3.14 5.84 -43.05
N ASP A 324 -3.28 4.63 -43.60
CA ASP A 324 -2.49 4.14 -44.72
C ASP A 324 -2.95 4.67 -46.09
N GLY A 325 -4.07 5.41 -46.13
CA GLY A 325 -4.59 6.04 -47.36
C GLY A 325 -5.36 5.08 -48.28
N THR A 326 -5.75 3.89 -47.80
CA THR A 326 -6.62 2.95 -48.52
C THR A 326 -8.03 3.51 -48.78
N GLU A 327 -8.81 2.90 -49.68
CA GLU A 327 -10.19 3.34 -49.98
C GLU A 327 -11.11 3.36 -48.73
N GLU A 328 -10.82 2.51 -47.74
CA GLU A 328 -11.56 2.45 -46.48
C GLU A 328 -11.09 3.52 -45.46
N ALA A 329 -9.99 4.22 -45.74
CA ALA A 329 -9.47 5.28 -44.89
C ALA A 329 -10.20 6.61 -45.15
N PRO A 330 -10.47 7.42 -44.11
CA PRO A 330 -11.00 8.76 -44.31
C PRO A 330 -10.05 9.61 -45.17
N MET A 331 -10.62 10.29 -46.17
CA MET A 331 -9.90 11.18 -47.09
C MET A 331 -10.19 12.65 -46.75
N GLY A 332 -9.18 13.53 -46.89
CA GLY A 332 -9.34 14.96 -46.68
C GLY A 332 -9.71 15.31 -45.24
N SER A 333 -10.84 15.99 -45.07
CA SER A 333 -11.33 16.45 -43.75
C SER A 333 -12.15 15.42 -42.97
N ASP A 334 -12.36 14.23 -43.53
CA ASP A 334 -13.18 13.22 -42.89
C ASP A 334 -12.49 12.65 -41.64
N GLU A 335 -13.28 12.41 -40.59
CA GLU A 335 -12.81 11.82 -39.34
C GLU A 335 -13.64 10.57 -39.04
N LEU A 336 -12.97 9.45 -38.82
CA LEU A 336 -13.62 8.18 -38.46
C LEU A 336 -13.13 7.72 -37.09
N THR A 337 -14.05 7.46 -36.16
CA THR A 337 -13.66 6.95 -34.83
C THR A 337 -13.69 5.43 -34.81
N ILE A 338 -12.56 4.82 -34.43
CA ILE A 338 -12.45 3.37 -34.23
C ILE A 338 -12.35 3.03 -32.73
N GLY A 339 -12.75 1.81 -32.39
CA GLY A 339 -12.46 1.24 -31.06
C GLY A 339 -11.04 0.72 -30.99
N VAL A 340 -10.42 0.81 -29.81
CA VAL A 340 -9.06 0.31 -29.55
C VAL A 340 -9.05 -0.54 -28.30
N ALA A 341 -8.43 -1.71 -28.38
CA ALA A 341 -8.07 -2.54 -27.23
C ALA A 341 -6.57 -2.38 -26.97
N SER A 342 -6.16 -2.17 -25.73
CA SER A 342 -4.76 -2.01 -25.35
C SER A 342 -4.30 -3.13 -24.44
N LEU A 343 -3.10 -3.66 -24.67
CA LEU A 343 -2.41 -4.58 -23.76
C LEU A 343 -1.04 -4.00 -23.42
N GLY A 344 -0.67 -3.98 -22.14
CA GLY A 344 0.64 -3.46 -21.77
C GLY A 344 1.15 -3.95 -20.43
N THR A 345 2.30 -3.44 -20.05
CA THR A 345 2.93 -3.58 -18.74
C THR A 345 3.24 -2.19 -18.19
N GLY A 346 3.40 -2.06 -16.88
CA GLY A 346 3.71 -0.77 -16.31
C GLY A 346 4.20 -0.81 -14.86
N LEU A 347 4.73 0.34 -14.46
CA LEU A 347 5.14 0.64 -13.11
C LEU A 347 4.27 1.78 -12.58
N VAL A 348 3.56 1.54 -11.48
CA VAL A 348 2.69 2.53 -10.83
C VAL A 348 3.23 2.87 -9.45
N TYR A 349 3.43 4.16 -9.20
CA TYR A 349 3.67 4.70 -7.88
C TYR A 349 2.38 5.31 -7.33
N SER A 350 1.96 4.86 -6.15
CA SER A 350 0.78 5.42 -5.47
C SER A 350 1.15 6.01 -4.12
N ARG A 351 0.54 7.16 -3.82
CA ARG A 351 0.58 7.81 -2.51
C ARG A 351 -0.85 8.07 -2.05
N ASN A 352 -1.26 7.36 -1.01
CA ASN A 352 -2.64 7.28 -0.54
C ASN A 352 -3.55 6.84 -1.70
N LYS A 353 -4.47 7.70 -2.14
CA LYS A 353 -5.42 7.43 -3.22
C LYS A 353 -4.94 7.86 -4.60
N LEU A 354 -3.87 8.66 -4.69
CA LEU A 354 -3.34 9.14 -5.96
C LEU A 354 -2.31 8.17 -6.49
N ALA A 355 -2.39 7.84 -7.77
CA ALA A 355 -1.46 6.98 -8.47
C ALA A 355 -0.96 7.65 -9.75
N ILE A 356 0.34 7.50 -10.02
CA ILE A 356 0.97 7.88 -11.28
C ILE A 356 1.73 6.68 -11.80
N GLY A 357 1.63 6.39 -13.08
CA GLY A 357 2.30 5.24 -13.68
C GLY A 357 2.96 5.56 -15.01
N LEU A 358 3.99 4.77 -15.32
CA LEU A 358 4.62 4.70 -16.63
C LEU A 358 4.29 3.34 -17.24
N PHE A 359 3.87 3.35 -18.49
CA PHE A 359 3.35 2.19 -19.20
C PHE A 359 4.07 2.00 -20.52
N TYR A 360 4.18 0.74 -20.93
CA TYR A 360 4.60 0.32 -22.25
C TYR A 360 3.61 -0.73 -22.74
N GLY A 361 3.08 -0.57 -23.95
CA GLY A 361 2.03 -1.45 -24.44
C GLY A 361 1.85 -1.40 -25.95
N TRP A 362 0.84 -2.13 -26.40
CA TRP A 362 0.40 -2.22 -27.80
C TRP A 362 -1.08 -1.89 -27.86
N ASP A 363 -1.48 -1.23 -28.94
CA ASP A 363 -2.86 -0.96 -29.27
C ASP A 363 -3.29 -1.86 -30.42
N PHE A 364 -4.52 -2.38 -30.35
CA PHE A 364 -5.16 -3.22 -31.35
C PHE A 364 -6.46 -2.53 -31.75
N GLY A 365 -6.54 -2.08 -32.99
CA GLY A 365 -7.75 -1.53 -33.55
C GLY A 365 -8.85 -2.58 -33.63
N VAL A 366 -10.10 -2.14 -33.44
CA VAL A 366 -11.28 -3.01 -33.46
C VAL A 366 -12.30 -2.41 -34.44
N GLY A 367 -12.58 -3.16 -35.50
CA GLY A 367 -13.52 -2.76 -36.57
C GLY A 367 -13.01 -3.19 -37.94
N SER A 368 -13.86 -3.14 -38.98
CA SER A 368 -13.43 -3.43 -40.35
C SER A 368 -12.35 -2.45 -40.82
N THR A 369 -12.52 -1.18 -40.49
CA THR A 369 -11.61 -0.07 -40.85
C THR A 369 -10.39 0.04 -39.93
N SER A 370 -10.19 -0.89 -39.00
CA SER A 370 -9.06 -0.80 -38.05
C SER A 370 -7.70 -1.09 -38.69
N ASN A 371 -7.68 -1.90 -39.74
CA ASN A 371 -6.46 -2.28 -40.46
C ASN A 371 -5.82 -1.10 -41.18
N THR A 372 -6.57 -0.01 -41.41
CA THR A 372 -6.06 1.20 -42.08
C THR A 372 -5.33 2.14 -41.12
N TRP A 373 -5.35 1.85 -39.82
CA TRP A 373 -4.71 2.69 -38.80
C TRP A 373 -3.21 2.44 -38.73
N ASN A 374 -2.41 3.48 -38.95
CA ASN A 374 -0.95 3.35 -39.02
C ASN A 374 -0.32 2.81 -37.74
N TYR A 375 -0.99 2.95 -36.59
CA TYR A 375 -0.45 2.51 -35.29
C TYR A 375 -1.07 1.20 -34.78
N ASP A 376 -1.84 0.50 -35.61
CA ASP A 376 -2.36 -0.81 -35.23
C ASP A 376 -1.22 -1.80 -34.95
N ASN A 377 -1.33 -2.52 -33.84
CA ASN A 377 -0.32 -3.46 -33.33
C ASN A 377 1.07 -2.83 -33.10
N ARG A 378 1.18 -1.51 -32.92
CA ARG A 378 2.45 -0.82 -32.67
C ARG A 378 2.67 -0.51 -31.19
N PRO A 379 3.93 -0.51 -30.73
CA PRO A 379 4.23 -0.19 -29.35
C PRO A 379 4.05 1.29 -29.04
N TRP A 380 3.70 1.58 -27.80
CA TRP A 380 3.58 2.93 -27.26
C TRP A 380 4.12 2.99 -25.83
N ILE A 381 4.58 4.17 -25.43
CA ILE A 381 4.84 4.49 -24.01
C ILE A 381 3.78 5.48 -23.52
N GLY A 382 3.34 5.36 -22.28
CA GLY A 382 2.26 6.20 -21.76
C GLY A 382 2.44 6.56 -20.30
N ILE A 383 1.88 7.70 -19.93
CA ILE A 383 1.77 8.12 -18.53
C ILE A 383 0.32 7.96 -18.11
N GLY A 384 0.11 7.25 -17.00
CA GLY A 384 -1.21 7.03 -16.42
C GLY A 384 -1.39 7.81 -15.12
N LEU A 385 -2.61 8.30 -14.91
CA LEU A 385 -3.07 8.85 -13.64
C LEU A 385 -4.20 7.97 -13.13
N GLY A 386 -4.07 7.55 -11.87
CA GLY A 386 -5.07 6.74 -11.19
C GLY A 386 -5.58 7.43 -9.94
N TYR A 387 -6.84 7.20 -9.62
CA TYR A 387 -7.40 7.52 -8.33
C TYR A 387 -8.11 6.30 -7.76
N ASP A 388 -7.81 5.98 -6.51
CA ASP A 388 -8.45 4.87 -5.82
C ASP A 388 -9.88 5.28 -5.39
N ILE A 389 -10.86 4.96 -6.25
CA ILE A 389 -12.27 5.31 -6.04
C ILE A 389 -12.95 4.31 -5.10
N PHE A 390 -12.54 3.03 -5.14
CA PHE A 390 -13.16 1.96 -4.36
C PHE A 390 -12.36 1.68 -3.08
N LYS A 391 -13.02 1.81 -1.93
CA LYS A 391 -12.52 1.21 -0.69
C LYS A 391 -13.05 -0.23 -0.66
N LEU A 392 -12.29 -1.17 -1.21
CA LEU A 392 -12.57 -2.60 -1.04
C LEU A 392 -12.14 -3.11 0.33
#